data_AF-Q385I7-F1
#
_entry.id   AF-Q385I7-F1
#
_cell.length_a   1.000
_cell.length_b   1.000
_cell.length_c   1.000
_cell.angle_alpha   90.00
_cell.angle_beta   90.00
_cell.angle_gamma   90.00
#
_symmetry.space_group_name_H-M   'P 1'
#
loop_
_entity.id
_entity.type
_entity.pdbx_description
1 polymer ?
#
loop_
_entity_poly.entity_id
_entity_poly.type
_entity_poly.pdbx_seq_one_letter_code
_entity_poly.pdbx_strand_id
1 'polypeptide(L)'
;MSARGSQQQSTATASIPLNLSFGNFDFDETKRLGQRGGGVRELAKSLRRAQRQAAAHSQMLKNRGGLEQRNAELLGTAMRRAAGERVKDDPKRLAKALAKRRSKKRTSARKWAGRLEQIQQSVDNVVEDRATTRAKKRRVGKTGGDSGKKKAAKTFGDKGNRKGNNKKGRRGGGVGPSTGKKGRVGGFAKKGAAPTGKKGRPKGSK
;
A
#
# COMPACT_ATOMS: atom_id res chain seq x y z
N MET A 1 -2.68 -62.55 -10.89
CA MET A 1 -1.30 -62.72 -11.40
C MET A 1 -1.05 -61.60 -12.41
N SER A 2 0.11 -60.95 -12.28
CA SER A 2 0.91 -60.10 -13.21
C SER A 2 0.28 -59.40 -14.42
N ALA A 3 0.71 -58.23 -14.88
CA ALA A 3 1.45 -57.08 -14.34
C ALA A 3 1.41 -55.97 -15.42
N ARG A 4 1.15 -54.74 -14.97
CA ARG A 4 1.69 -53.44 -15.43
C ARG A 4 1.86 -53.17 -16.93
N GLY A 5 0.89 -52.41 -17.46
CA GLY A 5 1.13 -51.44 -18.54
C GLY A 5 1.72 -50.15 -17.98
N SER A 6 2.96 -49.84 -18.35
CA SER A 6 3.64 -48.57 -18.04
C SER A 6 3.47 -47.58 -19.19
N GLN A 7 2.61 -46.57 -19.01
CA GLN A 7 2.60 -45.38 -19.86
C GLN A 7 3.73 -44.46 -19.41
N GLN A 8 4.72 -44.29 -20.28
CA GLN A 8 5.82 -43.35 -20.14
C GLN A 8 5.30 -41.91 -20.21
N GLN A 9 5.72 -41.11 -19.24
CA GLN A 9 5.43 -39.68 -19.12
C GLN A 9 6.27 -38.90 -20.13
N SER A 10 5.62 -38.21 -21.07
CA SER A 10 6.25 -37.20 -21.91
C SER A 10 6.51 -35.94 -21.09
N THR A 11 7.74 -35.77 -20.62
CA THR A 11 8.21 -34.48 -20.10
C THR A 11 8.50 -33.56 -21.28
N ALA A 12 7.53 -32.74 -21.67
CA ALA A 12 7.76 -31.60 -22.55
C ALA A 12 8.67 -30.62 -21.81
N THR A 13 9.97 -30.69 -22.11
CA THR A 13 10.93 -29.63 -21.85
C THR A 13 10.54 -28.44 -22.74
N ALA A 14 9.60 -27.64 -22.27
CA ALA A 14 9.33 -26.33 -22.84
C ALA A 14 10.60 -25.51 -22.65
N SER A 15 11.41 -25.45 -23.70
CA SER A 15 12.59 -24.60 -23.80
C SER A 15 12.16 -23.17 -23.51
N ILE A 16 12.50 -22.67 -22.32
CA ILE A 16 12.35 -21.27 -21.98
C ILE A 16 13.19 -20.51 -23.01
N PRO A 17 12.61 -19.61 -23.82
CA PRO A 17 13.41 -18.79 -24.71
C PRO A 17 14.40 -17.99 -23.87
N LEU A 18 15.68 -18.36 -23.95
CA LEU A 18 16.85 -17.73 -23.31
C LEU A 18 17.12 -16.29 -23.80
N ASN A 19 16.15 -15.68 -24.47
CA ASN A 19 16.19 -14.33 -25.02
C ASN A 19 15.04 -13.46 -24.45
N LEU A 20 14.76 -13.61 -23.15
CA LEU A 20 14.05 -12.58 -22.39
C LEU A 20 14.99 -11.40 -22.15
N SER A 21 15.21 -10.62 -23.21
CA SER A 21 15.84 -9.31 -23.14
C SER A 21 15.03 -8.43 -22.17
N PHE A 22 15.60 -8.17 -21.00
CA PHE A 22 15.14 -7.13 -20.06
C PHE A 22 15.51 -5.71 -20.55
N GLY A 23 15.85 -5.54 -21.84
CA GLY A 23 16.44 -4.31 -22.39
C GLY A 23 15.54 -3.48 -23.30
N ASN A 24 14.41 -4.01 -23.79
CA ASN A 24 13.50 -3.32 -24.72
C ASN A 24 12.05 -3.27 -24.19
N PHE A 25 11.84 -2.94 -22.91
CA PHE A 25 10.52 -2.47 -22.50
C PHE A 25 10.35 -1.05 -23.03
N ASP A 26 9.96 -0.93 -24.31
CA ASP A 26 9.49 0.34 -24.83
C ASP A 26 8.29 0.74 -24.01
N PHE A 27 8.49 1.81 -23.25
CA PHE A 27 7.63 2.22 -22.16
C PHE A 27 6.41 2.95 -22.73
N ASP A 28 5.67 2.33 -23.65
CA ASP A 28 4.43 2.89 -24.20
C ASP A 28 3.38 3.11 -23.10
N GLU A 29 3.51 2.42 -21.95
CA GLU A 29 2.74 2.72 -20.75
C GLU A 29 3.11 4.05 -20.06
N THR A 30 4.33 4.59 -20.21
CA THR A 30 4.69 5.94 -19.71
C THR A 30 4.14 7.04 -20.59
N LYS A 31 4.06 6.82 -21.91
CA LYS A 31 3.39 7.77 -22.82
C LYS A 31 1.88 7.83 -22.54
N ARG A 32 1.26 6.69 -22.19
CA ARG A 32 -0.15 6.63 -21.75
C ARG A 32 -0.42 7.17 -20.34
N LEU A 33 0.60 7.31 -19.48
CA LEU A 33 0.48 7.90 -18.14
C LEU A 33 0.07 9.39 -18.18
N GLY A 34 0.32 10.09 -19.30
CA GLY A 34 -0.11 11.48 -19.52
C GLY A 34 -1.55 11.64 -20.02
N GLN A 35 -2.11 10.63 -20.70
CA GLN A 35 -3.42 10.71 -21.37
C GLN A 35 -4.59 10.09 -20.60
N ARG A 36 -4.39 9.55 -19.40
CA ARG A 36 -5.52 9.14 -18.54
C ARG A 36 -6.29 10.38 -18.07
N GLY A 37 -7.20 10.86 -18.92
CA GLY A 37 -8.09 11.98 -18.69
C GLY A 37 -8.78 11.87 -17.33
N GLY A 38 -8.55 12.85 -16.46
CA GLY A 38 -9.11 12.85 -15.11
C GLY A 38 -8.10 12.59 -13.99
N GLY A 39 -6.82 12.89 -14.19
CA GLY A 39 -5.82 12.97 -13.11
C GLY A 39 -6.04 14.14 -12.14
N VAL A 40 -5.22 14.21 -11.07
CA VAL A 40 -5.23 15.35 -10.12
C VAL A 40 -4.87 16.66 -10.83
N ARG A 41 -3.96 16.62 -11.81
CA ARG A 41 -3.57 17.77 -12.64
C ARG A 41 -4.74 18.29 -13.46
N GLU A 42 -5.48 17.41 -14.12
CA GLU A 42 -6.67 17.80 -14.89
C GLU A 42 -7.77 18.36 -14.00
N LEU A 43 -8.06 17.73 -12.85
CA LEU A 43 -9.01 18.30 -11.89
C LEU A 43 -8.57 19.66 -11.35
N ALA A 44 -7.27 19.88 -11.15
CA ALA A 44 -6.74 21.19 -10.73
C ALA A 44 -6.84 22.23 -11.86
N LYS A 45 -6.62 21.84 -13.13
CA LYS A 45 -6.86 22.71 -14.30
C LYS A 45 -8.34 23.08 -14.41
N SER A 46 -9.25 22.10 -14.33
CA SER A 46 -10.70 22.35 -14.32
C SER A 46 -11.11 23.25 -13.16
N LEU A 47 -10.56 23.04 -11.96
CA LEU A 47 -10.85 23.90 -10.81
C LEU A 47 -10.41 25.33 -11.06
N ARG A 48 -9.20 25.55 -11.60
CA ARG A 48 -8.72 26.88 -11.96
C ARG A 48 -9.60 27.53 -13.03
N ARG A 49 -10.03 26.78 -14.04
CA ARG A 49 -10.95 27.28 -15.09
C ARG A 49 -12.29 27.69 -14.49
N ALA A 50 -12.89 26.83 -13.67
CA ALA A 50 -14.16 27.10 -12.98
C ALA A 50 -14.07 28.32 -12.04
N GLN A 51 -12.95 28.48 -11.32
CA GLN A 51 -12.71 29.65 -10.47
C GLN A 51 -12.55 30.93 -11.29
N ARG A 52 -11.84 30.88 -12.42
CA ARG A 52 -11.72 32.02 -13.35
C ARG A 52 -13.08 32.39 -13.95
N GLN A 53 -13.89 31.42 -14.35
CA GLN A 53 -15.25 31.64 -14.84
C GLN A 53 -16.13 32.26 -13.74
N ALA A 54 -16.10 31.72 -12.53
CA ALA A 54 -16.85 32.28 -11.40
C ALA A 54 -16.45 33.74 -11.09
N ALA A 55 -15.15 34.05 -11.18
CA ALA A 55 -14.64 35.42 -11.03
C ALA A 55 -15.04 36.32 -12.22
N ALA A 56 -15.02 35.81 -13.45
CA ALA A 56 -15.50 36.55 -14.62
C ALA A 56 -16.99 36.89 -14.49
N HIS A 57 -17.81 35.94 -14.03
CA HIS A 57 -19.25 36.16 -13.81
C HIS A 57 -19.48 37.19 -12.70
N SER A 58 -18.68 37.21 -11.64
CA SER A 58 -18.83 38.22 -10.58
C SER A 58 -18.45 39.62 -11.04
N GLN A 59 -17.51 39.77 -11.99
CA GLN A 59 -17.23 41.05 -12.63
C GLN A 59 -18.32 41.45 -13.62
N MET A 60 -18.83 40.49 -14.40
CA MET A 60 -19.90 40.72 -15.38
C MET A 60 -21.15 41.30 -14.72
N LEU A 61 -21.55 40.80 -13.55
CA LEU A 61 -22.70 41.29 -12.79
C LEU A 61 -22.63 42.76 -12.38
N LYS A 62 -21.46 43.41 -12.46
CA LYS A 62 -21.30 44.83 -12.18
C LYS A 62 -21.64 45.72 -13.37
N ASN A 63 -21.67 45.17 -14.59
CA ASN A 63 -21.92 45.91 -15.82
C ASN A 63 -23.43 45.94 -16.13
N ARG A 64 -23.90 47.04 -16.73
CA ARG A 64 -25.27 47.15 -17.28
C ARG A 64 -25.40 46.16 -18.46
N GLY A 65 -26.23 45.12 -18.32
CA GLY A 65 -26.34 43.99 -19.25
C GLY A 65 -25.64 42.70 -18.80
N GLY A 66 -24.89 42.75 -17.69
CA GLY A 66 -24.18 41.56 -17.18
C GLY A 66 -25.09 40.43 -16.73
N LEU A 67 -26.31 40.75 -16.29
CA LEU A 67 -27.31 39.75 -15.89
C LEU A 67 -27.82 38.96 -17.11
N GLU A 68 -28.02 39.62 -18.25
CA GLU A 68 -28.46 39.00 -19.51
C GLU A 68 -27.37 38.07 -20.06
N GLN A 69 -26.12 38.54 -20.10
CA GLN A 69 -24.98 37.72 -20.51
C GLN A 69 -24.83 36.46 -19.65
N ARG A 70 -24.92 36.62 -18.31
CA ARG A 70 -24.89 35.47 -17.40
C ARG A 70 -26.04 34.51 -17.65
N ASN A 71 -27.23 35.01 -17.96
CA ASN A 71 -28.39 34.16 -18.25
C ASN A 71 -28.19 33.38 -19.55
N ALA A 72 -27.66 34.03 -20.60
CA ALA A 72 -27.30 33.36 -21.85
C ALA A 72 -26.27 32.23 -21.64
N GLU A 73 -25.26 32.46 -20.80
CA GLU A 73 -24.28 31.41 -20.45
C GLU A 73 -24.94 30.26 -19.68
N LEU A 74 -25.83 30.55 -18.73
CA LEU A 74 -26.56 29.53 -17.97
C LEU A 74 -27.45 28.69 -18.89
N LEU A 75 -28.17 29.32 -19.82
CA LEU A 75 -28.96 28.64 -20.83
C LEU A 75 -28.08 27.76 -21.73
N GLY A 76 -26.94 28.28 -22.21
CA GLY A 76 -25.96 27.49 -22.96
C GLY A 76 -25.45 26.28 -22.18
N THR A 77 -25.20 26.42 -20.87
CA THR A 77 -24.82 25.27 -20.03
C THR A 77 -25.96 24.28 -19.83
N ALA A 78 -27.21 24.74 -19.76
CA ALA A 78 -28.38 23.88 -19.64
C ALA A 78 -28.63 23.09 -20.94
N MET A 79 -28.49 23.73 -22.10
CA MET A 79 -28.56 23.07 -23.41
C MET A 79 -27.50 21.98 -23.55
N ARG A 80 -26.25 22.24 -23.16
CA ARG A 80 -25.19 21.21 -23.15
C ARG A 80 -25.55 20.03 -22.25
N ARG A 81 -26.11 20.28 -21.05
CA ARG A 81 -26.58 19.20 -20.17
C ARG A 81 -27.75 18.44 -20.77
N ALA A 82 -28.69 19.12 -21.43
CA ALA A 82 -29.83 18.50 -22.11
C ALA A 82 -29.38 17.63 -23.28
N ALA A 83 -28.33 18.05 -24.00
CA ALA A 83 -27.67 17.25 -25.04
C ALA A 83 -26.85 16.06 -24.49
N GLY A 84 -26.84 15.84 -23.17
CA GLY A 84 -26.13 14.72 -22.52
C GLY A 84 -24.66 15.01 -22.20
N GLU A 85 -24.17 16.23 -22.45
CA GLU A 85 -22.79 16.59 -22.10
C GLU A 85 -22.61 16.75 -20.58
N ARG A 86 -21.63 16.04 -20.02
CA ARG A 86 -21.31 16.12 -18.58
C ARG A 86 -20.52 17.39 -18.26
N VAL A 87 -21.23 18.48 -18.01
CA VAL A 87 -20.66 19.77 -17.56
C VAL A 87 -20.09 19.64 -16.14
N LYS A 88 -18.77 19.82 -15.97
CA LYS A 88 -18.04 19.62 -14.69
C LYS A 88 -17.47 20.93 -14.12
N ASP A 89 -18.24 22.00 -14.15
CA ASP A 89 -17.71 23.36 -13.89
C ASP A 89 -18.04 23.91 -12.49
N ASP A 90 -18.58 23.10 -11.57
CA ASP A 90 -18.83 23.54 -10.19
C ASP A 90 -17.52 23.57 -9.37
N PRO A 91 -17.03 24.76 -8.96
CA PRO A 91 -15.76 24.88 -8.24
C PRO A 91 -15.79 24.18 -6.88
N LYS A 92 -16.93 24.13 -6.17
CA LYS A 92 -17.04 23.46 -4.87
C LYS A 92 -16.94 21.95 -5.02
N ARG A 93 -17.61 21.38 -6.04
CA ARG A 93 -17.53 19.94 -6.35
C ARG A 93 -16.13 19.54 -6.79
N LEU A 94 -15.49 20.33 -7.64
CA LEU A 94 -14.12 20.09 -8.09
C LEU A 94 -13.11 20.14 -6.92
N ALA A 95 -13.23 21.12 -6.03
CA ALA A 95 -12.39 21.21 -4.83
C ALA A 95 -12.56 20.00 -3.92
N LYS A 96 -13.80 19.55 -3.68
CA LYS A 96 -14.10 18.33 -2.89
C LYS A 96 -13.53 17.07 -3.56
N ALA A 97 -13.63 16.95 -4.88
CA ALA A 97 -13.06 15.84 -5.63
C ALA A 97 -11.53 15.81 -5.55
N LEU A 98 -10.90 16.98 -5.66
CA LEU A 98 -9.44 17.14 -5.53
C LEU A 98 -8.97 16.78 -4.12
N ALA A 99 -9.67 17.24 -3.07
CA ALA A 99 -9.38 16.89 -1.68
C ALA A 99 -9.50 15.37 -1.44
N LYS A 100 -10.56 14.72 -1.94
CA LYS A 100 -10.73 13.26 -1.87
C LYS A 100 -9.57 12.53 -2.53
N ARG A 101 -9.10 12.98 -3.70
CA ARG A 101 -7.95 12.36 -4.38
C ARG A 101 -6.65 12.55 -3.62
N ARG A 102 -6.40 13.75 -3.08
CA ARG A 102 -5.24 13.99 -2.20
C ARG A 102 -5.29 13.09 -0.97
N SER A 103 -6.45 12.92 -0.35
CA SER A 103 -6.66 11.99 0.78
C SER A 103 -6.37 10.54 0.37
N LYS A 104 -6.91 10.05 -0.76
CA LYS A 104 -6.60 8.71 -1.27
C LYS A 104 -5.11 8.49 -1.50
N LYS A 105 -4.39 9.48 -2.04
CA LYS A 105 -2.94 9.40 -2.23
C LYS A 105 -2.19 9.38 -0.90
N ARG A 106 -2.61 10.16 0.11
CA ARG A 106 -2.06 10.08 1.47
C ARG A 106 -2.30 8.72 2.12
N THR A 107 -3.52 8.17 2.02
CA THR A 107 -3.83 6.83 2.53
C THR A 107 -3.01 5.76 1.81
N SER A 108 -2.86 5.87 0.50
CA SER A 108 -2.00 4.97 -0.27
C SER A 108 -0.56 5.07 0.20
N ALA A 109 0.00 6.27 0.33
CA ALA A 109 1.36 6.47 0.82
C ALA A 109 1.56 5.89 2.22
N ARG A 110 0.62 6.10 3.15
CA ARG A 110 0.65 5.48 4.49
C ARG A 110 0.62 3.95 4.45
N LYS A 111 -0.24 3.37 3.60
CA LYS A 111 -0.30 1.91 3.42
C LYS A 111 1.00 1.35 2.84
N TRP A 112 1.59 2.06 1.88
CA TRP A 112 2.87 1.66 1.29
C TRP A 112 4.02 1.79 2.29
N ALA A 113 4.07 2.87 3.07
CA ALA A 113 5.04 3.02 4.16
C ALA A 113 4.91 1.90 5.20
N GLY A 114 3.68 1.58 5.65
CA GLY A 114 3.45 0.47 6.57
C GLY A 114 3.82 -0.89 5.99
N ARG A 115 3.63 -1.11 4.69
CA ARG A 115 4.10 -2.34 4.02
C ARG A 115 5.63 -2.42 3.99
N LEU A 116 6.31 -1.32 3.70
CA LEU A 116 7.78 -1.26 3.72
C LEU A 116 8.31 -1.52 5.13
N GLU A 117 7.67 -0.94 6.15
CA GLU A 117 8.01 -1.18 7.56
C GLU A 117 7.79 -2.65 7.95
N GLN A 118 6.67 -3.27 7.54
CA GLN A 118 6.43 -4.70 7.78
C GLN A 118 7.45 -5.59 7.09
N ILE A 119 7.87 -5.25 5.87
CA ILE A 119 8.92 -5.97 5.15
C ILE A 119 10.25 -5.81 5.89
N GLN A 120 10.59 -4.60 6.32
CA GLN A 120 11.80 -4.34 7.10
C GLN A 120 11.81 -5.13 8.40
N GLN A 121 10.72 -5.08 9.19
CA GLN A 121 10.57 -5.86 10.42
C GLN A 121 10.67 -7.37 10.17
N SER A 122 10.11 -7.87 9.06
CA SER A 122 10.20 -9.29 8.70
C SER A 122 11.64 -9.69 8.36
N VAL A 123 12.39 -8.83 7.67
CA VAL A 123 13.82 -9.04 7.37
C VAL A 123 14.63 -8.98 8.67
N ASP A 124 14.42 -7.98 9.51
CA ASP A 124 15.12 -7.81 10.79
C ASP A 124 14.86 -9.01 11.71
N ASN A 125 13.63 -9.50 11.82
CA ASN A 125 13.30 -10.70 12.59
C ASN A 125 14.06 -11.94 12.09
N VAL A 126 14.19 -12.13 10.76
CA VAL A 126 14.97 -13.25 10.20
C VAL A 126 16.46 -13.10 10.50
N VAL A 127 17.00 -11.88 10.49
CA VAL A 127 18.40 -11.60 10.85
C VAL A 127 18.64 -11.88 12.34
N GLU A 128 17.76 -11.41 13.23
CA GLU A 128 17.81 -11.65 14.67
C GLU A 128 17.64 -13.14 15.02
N ASP A 129 16.73 -13.85 14.36
CA ASP A 129 16.56 -15.30 14.54
C ASP A 129 17.82 -16.07 14.14
N ARG A 130 18.51 -15.65 13.07
CA ARG A 130 19.81 -16.20 12.67
C ARG A 130 20.90 -15.87 13.68
N ALA A 131 20.95 -14.63 14.17
CA ALA A 131 21.92 -14.18 15.16
C ALA A 131 21.78 -14.95 16.50
N THR A 132 20.55 -15.07 17.00
CA THR A 132 20.25 -15.81 18.23
C THR A 132 20.51 -17.30 18.08
N THR A 133 20.20 -17.91 16.93
CA THR A 133 20.52 -19.32 16.64
C THR A 133 22.04 -19.54 16.59
N ARG A 134 22.79 -18.64 15.96
CA ARG A 134 24.26 -18.68 15.93
C ARG A 134 24.86 -18.54 17.34
N ALA A 135 24.32 -17.63 18.16
CA ALA A 135 24.75 -17.46 19.55
C ALA A 135 24.46 -18.71 20.41
N LYS A 136 23.27 -19.32 20.27
CA LYS A 136 22.92 -20.59 20.93
C LYS A 136 23.88 -21.71 20.53
N LYS A 137 24.20 -21.86 19.23
CA LYS A 137 25.17 -22.85 18.74
C LYS A 137 26.58 -22.65 19.32
N ARG A 138 27.04 -21.39 19.46
CA ARG A 138 28.34 -21.08 20.09
C ARG A 138 28.36 -21.40 21.59
N ARG A 139 27.25 -21.19 22.30
CA ARG A 139 27.15 -21.55 23.74
C ARG A 139 27.18 -23.07 23.95
N VAL A 140 26.41 -23.82 23.15
CA VAL A 140 26.41 -25.30 23.23
C VAL A 140 27.76 -25.89 22.82
N GLY A 141 28.44 -25.31 21.83
CA GLY A 141 29.80 -25.73 21.46
C GLY A 141 30.86 -25.43 22.54
N LYS A 142 30.64 -24.41 23.37
CA LYS A 142 31.59 -24.05 24.44
C LYS A 142 31.38 -24.84 25.73
N THR A 143 30.16 -25.31 26.02
CA THR A 143 29.89 -26.16 27.19
C THR A 143 29.95 -27.66 26.90
N GLY A 144 29.84 -28.07 25.64
CA GLY A 144 29.99 -29.48 25.23
C GLY A 144 31.43 -29.94 24.98
N GLY A 145 32.40 -29.02 24.88
CA GLY A 145 33.79 -29.33 24.56
C GLY A 145 34.64 -29.86 25.73
N ASP A 146 34.21 -29.63 26.97
CA ASP A 146 35.06 -29.90 28.17
C ASP A 146 34.53 -31.04 29.06
N SER A 147 33.30 -31.52 28.83
CA SER A 147 32.68 -32.60 29.64
C SER A 147 32.63 -33.96 28.93
N GLY A 148 33.00 -34.05 27.65
CA GLY A 148 32.95 -35.28 26.85
C GLY A 148 34.22 -36.16 26.90
N LYS A 149 35.35 -35.66 27.39
CA LYS A 149 36.64 -36.41 27.37
C LYS A 149 36.94 -37.25 28.61
N LYS A 150 36.02 -37.37 29.58
CA LYS A 150 36.26 -38.14 30.83
C LYS A 150 35.34 -39.34 31.08
N LYS A 151 34.49 -39.78 30.13
CA LYS A 151 33.59 -40.94 30.33
C LYS A 151 33.50 -41.95 29.19
N ALA A 152 34.52 -42.03 28.32
CA ALA A 152 34.57 -43.05 27.25
C ALA A 152 35.21 -44.39 27.67
N ALA A 153 35.47 -44.61 28.96
CA ALA A 153 35.97 -45.88 29.48
C ALA A 153 35.04 -46.37 30.60
N LYS A 154 34.39 -47.52 30.38
CA LYS A 154 33.47 -48.24 31.27
C LYS A 154 32.00 -47.77 31.20
N THR A 155 31.26 -48.34 30.24
CA THR A 155 30.14 -49.27 30.53
C THR A 155 29.51 -49.72 29.21
N PHE A 156 29.94 -50.90 28.73
CA PHE A 156 29.04 -51.80 28.02
C PHE A 156 27.95 -52.19 29.03
N GLY A 157 26.72 -51.76 28.82
CA GLY A 157 25.69 -51.93 29.84
C GLY A 157 24.35 -51.34 29.46
N ASP A 158 23.61 -52.15 28.73
CA ASP A 158 22.16 -52.31 28.87
C ASP A 158 21.21 -51.50 27.97
N LYS A 159 20.38 -52.29 27.28
CA LYS A 159 19.32 -51.93 26.34
C LYS A 159 18.08 -51.53 27.15
N GLY A 160 17.91 -50.24 27.40
CA GLY A 160 16.74 -49.69 28.09
C GLY A 160 15.76 -48.96 27.17
N ASN A 161 14.83 -49.70 26.58
CA ASN A 161 13.66 -49.25 25.81
C ASN A 161 12.78 -48.24 26.59
N ARG A 162 12.66 -46.97 26.15
CA ARG A 162 11.55 -46.08 26.58
C ARG A 162 11.00 -45.21 25.45
N LYS A 163 9.97 -45.79 24.83
CA LYS A 163 8.89 -45.20 24.03
C LYS A 163 8.21 -44.06 24.81
N GLY A 164 8.29 -42.83 24.30
CA GLY A 164 7.61 -41.65 24.84
C GLY A 164 6.90 -40.89 23.72
N ASN A 165 5.60 -41.09 23.64
CA ASN A 165 4.68 -40.61 22.61
C ASN A 165 4.01 -39.30 23.10
N ASN A 166 4.09 -38.20 22.35
CA ASN A 166 3.10 -37.10 22.37
C ASN A 166 3.37 -36.19 21.15
N LYS A 167 2.66 -36.32 20.03
CA LYS A 167 1.23 -36.06 19.74
C LYS A 167 0.90 -34.56 19.67
N LYS A 168 0.36 -34.18 18.50
CA LYS A 168 -0.35 -32.94 18.10
C LYS A 168 0.51 -31.68 17.89
N GLY A 169 0.39 -30.96 16.78
CA GLY A 169 -0.54 -31.09 15.66
C GLY A 169 -0.32 -30.00 14.62
N ARG A 170 -0.46 -30.38 13.35
CA ARG A 170 -0.61 -29.51 12.17
C ARG A 170 -1.80 -28.57 12.32
N ARG A 171 -1.62 -27.29 11.99
CA ARG A 171 -2.61 -26.41 11.33
C ARG A 171 -1.78 -25.44 10.45
N GLY A 172 -1.77 -25.51 9.12
CA GLY A 172 -2.86 -25.86 8.21
C GLY A 172 -3.71 -24.61 8.02
N GLY A 173 -3.58 -23.99 6.84
CA GLY A 173 -4.19 -22.72 6.49
C GLY A 173 -5.71 -22.68 6.64
N GLY A 174 -6.21 -21.48 6.92
CA GLY A 174 -7.63 -21.16 6.99
C GLY A 174 -7.84 -19.74 6.52
N VAL A 175 -7.95 -19.59 5.20
CA VAL A 175 -8.68 -18.47 4.58
C VAL A 175 -10.16 -18.81 4.77
N GLY A 176 -10.88 -18.00 5.52
CA GLY A 176 -12.32 -18.15 5.75
C GLY A 176 -12.93 -16.81 6.19
N PRO A 177 -13.95 -16.28 5.50
CA PRO A 177 -14.44 -14.92 5.69
C PRO A 177 -15.50 -14.86 6.79
N SER A 178 -15.43 -13.87 7.69
CA SER A 178 -16.56 -13.53 8.55
C SER A 178 -16.95 -12.06 8.39
N THR A 179 -17.94 -11.86 7.53
CA THR A 179 -19.12 -11.02 7.78
C THR A 179 -19.17 -10.26 9.10
N GLY A 180 -19.24 -8.93 8.99
CA GLY A 180 -20.26 -8.11 9.65
C GLY A 180 -20.15 -7.89 11.17
N LYS A 181 -19.79 -6.67 11.56
CA LYS A 181 -20.67 -5.83 12.38
C LYS A 181 -20.23 -4.36 12.37
N LYS A 182 -21.17 -3.51 11.98
CA LYS A 182 -21.18 -2.07 12.24
C LYS A 182 -21.03 -1.83 13.75
N GLY A 183 -19.99 -1.09 14.14
CA GLY A 183 -19.92 -0.38 15.41
C GLY A 183 -19.78 1.11 15.13
N ARG A 184 -20.87 1.87 15.36
CA ARG A 184 -20.91 3.33 15.42
C ARG A 184 -20.32 3.81 16.76
N VAL A 185 -20.04 5.11 16.84
CA VAL A 185 -19.82 5.94 18.06
C VAL A 185 -18.42 5.77 18.65
N GLY A 186 -17.51 6.75 18.59
CA GLY A 186 -17.60 8.05 19.23
C GLY A 186 -16.80 7.99 20.53
N GLY A 187 -15.50 8.33 20.47
CA GLY A 187 -14.58 8.21 21.60
C GLY A 187 -13.47 9.27 21.49
N PHE A 188 -13.78 10.44 22.01
CA PHE A 188 -12.86 11.54 22.28
C PHE A 188 -11.92 11.09 23.40
N ALA A 189 -10.61 10.95 23.15
CA ALA A 189 -9.62 10.76 24.21
C ALA A 189 -8.36 11.57 23.89
N LYS A 190 -8.27 12.67 24.61
CA LYS A 190 -7.21 13.66 24.70
C LYS A 190 -6.02 13.07 25.49
N LYS A 191 -4.88 12.86 24.84
CA LYS A 191 -3.51 12.86 25.39
C LYS A 191 -2.72 13.75 24.42
N GLY A 192 -2.16 14.91 24.73
CA GLY A 192 -1.54 15.36 25.97
C GLY A 192 -0.07 15.66 25.63
N ALA A 193 0.24 16.90 25.22
CA ALA A 193 1.52 17.61 25.38
C ALA A 193 1.58 18.85 24.44
N ALA A 194 1.66 20.03 25.04
CA ALA A 194 2.01 21.35 24.50
C ALA A 194 2.81 22.06 25.62
N PRO A 195 3.37 23.28 25.46
CA PRO A 195 4.02 23.95 24.33
C PRO A 195 5.32 24.72 24.71
N THR A 196 6.37 24.77 23.88
CA THR A 196 7.47 25.77 23.94
C THR A 196 8.11 25.90 22.54
N GLY A 197 8.56 27.04 22.00
CA GLY A 197 8.62 28.42 22.46
C GLY A 197 8.89 29.40 21.28
N LYS A 198 8.65 30.68 21.59
CA LYS A 198 9.26 31.94 21.11
C LYS A 198 9.64 32.07 19.61
N LYS A 199 8.91 32.93 18.87
CA LYS A 199 9.21 34.37 18.64
C LYS A 199 10.43 34.62 17.72
N GLY A 200 10.16 35.01 16.48
CA GLY A 200 11.15 35.59 15.56
C GLY A 200 10.47 36.23 14.35
N ARG A 201 10.03 37.47 14.48
CA ARG A 201 9.49 38.30 13.41
C ARG A 201 10.16 39.67 13.53
N PRO A 202 11.10 40.06 12.65
CA PRO A 202 11.53 41.45 12.57
C PRO A 202 10.48 42.22 11.76
N LYS A 203 9.98 43.30 12.35
CA LYS A 203 9.26 44.35 11.65
C LYS A 203 10.26 45.16 10.84
N GLY A 204 9.87 45.54 9.62
CA GLY A 204 10.50 46.66 8.94
C GLY A 204 10.34 47.94 9.75
N SER A 205 11.34 48.79 9.67
CA SER A 205 11.24 50.22 9.94
C SER A 205 12.15 50.95 8.94
N LYS A 206 11.51 51.85 8.19
CA LYS A 206 12.02 53.03 7.46
C LYS A 206 13.23 52.85 6.56
#